data_AF-A0A5C6BWJ7-F1
#
_entry.id   AF-A0A5C6BWJ7-F1
#
_cell.length_a   1.000
_cell.length_b   1.000
_cell.length_c   1.000
_cell.angle_alpha   90.00
_cell.angle_beta   90.00
_cell.angle_gamma   90.00
#
_symmetry.space_group_name_H-M   'P 1'
#
loop_
_entity.id
_entity.type
_entity.pdbx_description
1 polymer ?
#
loop_
_entity_poly.entity_id
_entity_poly.type
_entity_poly.pdbx_seq_one_letter_code
_entity_poly.pdbx_strand_id
1 'polypeptide(L)'
;MSSSANTEPSLSSFQRVIRDVLDLFELQMELISVDSQAAKRKLVQAAVCGSIALALAGSALTVAMVGAGVLLGESTQLTTGAAMLIVSLVFFAIVALLGWVALRAILAASAAMSETKSEFGENLRWLKATLISPQTSARNQFRRESFYDRTSVSYSDTVDNDDPASRPLYRR
;
A
#
# COMPACT_ATOMS: atom_id res chain seq x y z
N MET A 1 -12.58 -8.68 61.13
CA MET A 1 -13.12 -7.45 60.52
C MET A 1 -11.94 -6.51 60.28
N SER A 2 -11.52 -6.06 59.11
CA SER A 2 -11.88 -6.33 57.71
C SER A 2 -10.65 -5.88 56.91
N SER A 3 -10.05 -6.76 56.11
CA SER A 3 -8.90 -6.43 55.26
C SER A 3 -9.41 -5.85 53.94
N SER A 4 -9.48 -4.53 53.84
CA SER A 4 -9.87 -3.83 52.61
C SER A 4 -8.65 -3.68 51.70
N ALA A 5 -8.50 -4.60 50.74
CA ALA A 5 -7.54 -4.48 49.66
C ALA A 5 -7.97 -3.36 48.69
N ASN A 6 -7.31 -2.21 48.76
CA ASN A 6 -7.46 -1.13 47.79
C ASN A 6 -6.85 -1.58 46.45
N THR A 7 -7.70 -1.93 45.50
CA THR A 7 -7.31 -2.26 44.13
C THR A 7 -7.34 -0.96 43.32
N GLU A 8 -6.21 -0.28 43.22
CA GLU A 8 -6.08 0.89 42.34
C GLU A 8 -6.04 0.45 40.85
N PRO A 9 -6.74 1.16 39.96
CA PRO A 9 -7.03 0.66 38.62
C PRO A 9 -5.87 0.88 37.63
N SER A 10 -5.50 -0.21 36.95
CA SER A 10 -4.49 -0.39 35.88
C SER A 10 -4.62 0.46 34.59
N LEU A 11 -5.16 1.68 34.67
CA LEU A 11 -5.44 2.55 33.50
C LEU A 11 -4.17 3.20 32.89
N SER A 12 -3.08 3.32 33.65
CA SER A 12 -1.85 4.05 33.28
C SER A 12 -1.10 3.44 32.09
N SER A 13 -0.90 2.12 32.07
CA SER A 13 -0.11 1.45 31.03
C SER A 13 -0.78 1.50 29.66
N PHE A 14 -2.11 1.47 29.64
CA PHE A 14 -2.89 1.51 28.41
C PHE A 14 -2.92 2.91 27.80
N GLN A 15 -3.11 3.95 28.62
CA GLN A 15 -2.99 5.34 28.15
C GLN A 15 -1.61 5.63 27.56
N ARG A 16 -0.54 5.01 28.07
CA ARG A 16 0.81 5.16 27.55
C ARG A 16 0.98 4.52 26.16
N VAL A 17 0.44 3.33 25.94
CA VAL A 17 0.48 2.65 24.63
C VAL A 17 -0.37 3.38 23.59
N ILE A 18 -1.56 3.88 23.98
CA ILE A 18 -2.40 4.70 23.11
C ILE A 18 -1.67 5.97 22.69
N ARG A 19 -0.97 6.61 23.64
CA ARG A 19 -0.17 7.81 23.37
C ARG A 19 0.97 7.50 22.41
N ASP A 20 1.74 6.43 22.62
CA ASP A 20 2.84 6.03 21.72
C ASP A 20 2.33 5.70 20.30
N VAL A 21 1.17 5.05 20.18
CA VAL A 21 0.57 4.74 18.86
C VAL A 21 0.06 6.01 18.16
N LEU A 22 -0.52 6.95 18.90
CA LEU A 22 -0.90 8.26 18.36
C LEU A 22 0.31 9.06 17.92
N ASP A 23 1.40 9.04 18.70
CA ASP A 23 2.65 9.75 18.42
C ASP A 23 3.35 9.17 17.16
N LEU A 24 3.36 7.84 17.03
CA LEU A 24 3.81 7.15 15.81
C LEU A 24 2.92 7.47 14.60
N PHE A 25 1.61 7.61 14.79
CA PHE A 25 0.67 7.95 13.73
C PHE A 25 0.84 9.41 13.27
N GLU A 26 1.13 10.32 14.19
CA GLU A 26 1.41 11.73 13.91
C GLU A 26 2.68 11.89 13.07
N LEU A 27 3.75 11.16 13.42
CA LEU A 27 4.97 11.10 12.62
C LEU A 27 4.75 10.49 11.22
N GLN A 28 3.91 9.46 11.09
CA GLN A 28 3.59 8.92 9.77
C GLN A 28 2.69 9.84 8.94
N MET A 29 1.81 10.61 9.58
CA MET A 29 0.99 11.62 8.90
C MET A 29 1.83 12.79 8.38
N GLU A 30 2.89 13.20 9.07
CA GLU A 30 3.85 14.19 8.55
C GLU A 30 4.56 13.67 7.29
N LEU A 31 5.06 12.42 7.32
CA LEU A 31 5.70 11.82 6.15
C LEU A 31 4.73 11.66 4.96
N ILE A 32 3.49 11.22 5.22
CA ILE A 32 2.44 11.10 4.19
C ILE A 32 2.06 12.47 3.64
N SER A 33 2.01 13.51 4.48
CA SER A 33 1.68 14.87 4.05
C SER A 33 2.72 15.40 3.07
N VAL A 34 4.01 15.26 3.41
CA VAL A 34 5.14 15.66 2.57
C VAL A 34 5.18 14.86 1.27
N ASP A 35 4.99 13.54 1.35
CA ASP A 35 4.95 12.68 0.16
C ASP A 35 3.74 12.99 -0.74
N SER A 36 2.58 13.32 -0.15
CA SER A 36 1.40 13.73 -0.91
C SER A 36 1.62 15.04 -1.66
N GLN A 37 2.39 16.00 -1.11
CA GLN A 37 2.69 17.26 -1.79
C GLN A 37 3.62 17.03 -2.99
N ALA A 38 4.63 16.17 -2.82
CA ALA A 38 5.52 15.79 -3.91
C ALA A 38 4.76 15.02 -5.01
N ALA A 39 3.90 14.06 -4.62
CA ALA A 39 3.05 13.30 -5.52
C ALA A 39 2.05 14.21 -6.26
N LYS A 40 1.37 15.13 -5.55
CA LYS A 40 0.46 16.12 -6.14
C LYS A 40 1.17 16.98 -7.18
N ARG A 41 2.38 17.48 -6.88
CA ARG A 41 3.14 18.31 -7.83
C ARG A 41 3.49 17.52 -9.10
N LYS A 42 3.93 16.27 -8.96
CA LYS A 42 4.20 15.38 -10.10
C LYS A 42 2.94 15.09 -10.91
N LEU A 43 1.80 14.87 -10.23
CA LEU A 43 0.52 14.61 -10.88
C LEU A 43 0.04 15.85 -11.66
N VAL A 44 0.12 17.05 -11.06
CA VAL A 44 -0.22 18.31 -11.76
C VAL A 44 0.70 18.53 -12.96
N GLN A 45 2.01 18.30 -12.82
CA GLN A 45 2.95 18.41 -13.94
C GLN A 45 2.62 17.42 -15.06
N ALA A 46 2.34 16.16 -14.71
CA ALA A 46 1.92 15.14 -15.67
C ALA A 46 0.59 15.49 -16.33
N ALA A 47 -0.38 16.05 -15.59
CA ALA A 47 -1.67 16.48 -16.12
C ALA A 47 -1.54 17.65 -17.10
N VAL A 48 -0.72 18.65 -16.78
CA VAL A 48 -0.45 19.80 -17.69
C VAL A 48 0.31 19.35 -18.92
N CYS A 49 1.35 18.52 -18.76
CA CYS A 49 2.08 17.99 -19.91
C CYS A 49 1.18 17.11 -20.79
N GLY A 50 0.37 16.25 -20.16
CA GLY A 50 -0.60 15.39 -20.84
C GLY A 50 -1.67 16.19 -21.60
N SER A 51 -2.19 17.28 -21.02
CA SER A 51 -3.19 18.11 -21.70
C SER A 51 -2.62 18.84 -22.92
N ILE A 52 -1.40 19.37 -22.81
CA ILE A 52 -0.69 19.99 -23.95
C ILE A 52 -0.41 18.95 -25.03
N ALA A 53 0.11 17.78 -24.66
CA ALA A 53 0.37 16.69 -25.59
C ALA A 53 -0.92 16.23 -26.30
N LEU A 54 -2.03 16.13 -25.57
CA LEU A 54 -3.32 15.75 -26.14
C LEU A 54 -3.86 16.80 -27.13
N ALA A 55 -3.73 18.09 -26.80
CA ALA A 55 -4.13 19.17 -27.71
C ALA A 55 -3.28 19.18 -28.99
N LEU A 56 -1.96 19.03 -28.85
CA LEU A 56 -1.03 18.96 -29.99
C LEU A 56 -1.29 17.71 -30.84
N ALA A 57 -1.47 16.54 -30.22
CA ALA A 57 -1.79 15.30 -30.91
C ALA A 57 -3.13 15.41 -31.65
N GLY A 58 -4.16 15.97 -31.03
CA GLY A 58 -5.46 16.21 -31.66
C GLY A 58 -5.35 17.12 -32.89
N SER A 59 -4.53 18.17 -32.79
CA SER A 59 -4.33 19.12 -33.89
C SER A 59 -3.51 18.50 -35.04
N ALA A 60 -2.47 17.75 -34.72
CA ALA A 60 -1.69 17.01 -35.71
C ALA A 60 -2.54 15.93 -36.40
N LEU A 61 -3.43 15.28 -35.65
CA LEU A 61 -4.32 14.23 -36.15
C LEU A 61 -5.30 14.78 -37.20
N THR A 62 -5.92 15.93 -36.95
CA THR A 62 -6.85 16.53 -37.93
C THR A 62 -6.15 16.92 -39.22
N VAL A 63 -4.94 17.50 -39.13
CA VAL A 63 -4.11 17.81 -40.31
C VAL A 63 -3.72 16.54 -41.05
N ALA A 64 -3.33 15.48 -40.34
CA ALA A 64 -2.99 14.18 -40.94
C ALA A 64 -4.20 13.54 -41.64
N MET A 65 -5.40 13.61 -41.06
CA MET A 65 -6.64 13.11 -41.68
C MET A 65 -6.96 13.86 -42.98
N VAL A 66 -6.86 15.20 -42.96
CA VAL A 66 -7.09 16.02 -44.17
C VAL A 66 -6.05 15.70 -45.24
N GLY A 67 -4.76 15.69 -44.87
CA GLY A 67 -3.66 15.40 -45.80
C GLY A 67 -3.78 14.00 -46.40
N ALA A 68 -4.08 12.99 -45.58
CA ALA A 68 -4.29 11.62 -46.06
C ALA A 68 -5.53 11.50 -46.96
N GLY A 69 -6.61 12.21 -46.67
CA GLY A 69 -7.82 12.22 -47.50
C GLY A 69 -7.58 12.84 -48.88
N VAL A 70 -6.84 13.95 -48.93
CA VAL A 70 -6.42 14.57 -50.21
C VAL A 70 -5.50 13.63 -50.98
N LEU A 71 -4.45 13.12 -50.34
CA LEU A 71 -3.48 12.23 -50.97
C LEU A 71 -4.15 10.95 -51.51
N LEU A 72 -5.10 10.39 -50.77
CA LEU A 72 -5.85 9.20 -51.20
C LEU A 72 -6.75 9.53 -52.40
N GLY A 73 -7.40 10.70 -52.41
CA GLY A 73 -8.21 11.17 -53.53
C GLY A 73 -7.41 11.50 -54.80
N GLU A 74 -6.14 11.86 -54.68
CA GLU A 74 -5.25 12.07 -55.84
C GLU A 74 -4.67 10.75 -56.37
N SER A 75 -4.34 9.83 -55.46
CA SER A 75 -3.74 8.53 -55.82
C SER A 75 -4.77 7.49 -56.29
N THR A 76 -6.04 7.68 -55.95
CA THR A 76 -7.14 6.83 -56.39
C THR A 76 -8.14 7.67 -57.18
N GLN A 77 -8.82 7.12 -58.20
CA GLN A 77 -9.87 7.84 -58.93
C GLN A 77 -11.16 8.08 -58.10
N LEU A 78 -11.04 8.06 -56.77
CA LEU A 78 -12.14 8.31 -55.85
C LEU A 78 -12.45 9.81 -55.80
N THR A 79 -13.71 10.12 -55.57
CA THR A 79 -14.10 11.50 -55.27
C THR A 79 -13.48 11.92 -53.94
N THR A 80 -13.08 13.19 -53.82
CA THR A 80 -12.44 13.74 -52.60
C THR A 80 -13.27 13.48 -51.34
N GLY A 81 -14.60 13.55 -51.47
CA GLY A 81 -15.52 13.24 -50.37
C GLY A 81 -15.44 11.77 -49.91
N ALA A 82 -15.37 10.82 -50.84
CA ALA A 82 -15.24 9.40 -50.50
C ALA A 82 -13.90 9.09 -49.83
N ALA A 83 -12.80 9.66 -50.34
CA ALA A 83 -11.47 9.50 -49.76
C ALA A 83 -11.38 10.03 -48.32
N MET A 84 -11.94 11.22 -48.06
CA MET A 84 -12.02 11.80 -46.71
C MET A 84 -12.85 10.94 -45.75
N LEU A 85 -13.97 10.38 -46.22
CA LEU A 85 -14.84 9.54 -45.40
C LEU A 85 -14.14 8.23 -44.99
N ILE A 86 -13.43 7.59 -45.92
CA ILE A 86 -12.65 6.37 -45.64
C ILE A 86 -11.55 6.66 -44.60
N VAL A 87 -10.76 7.71 -44.82
CA VAL A 87 -9.69 8.09 -43.87
C VAL A 87 -10.29 8.39 -42.49
N SER A 88 -11.41 9.11 -42.44
CA SER A 88 -12.10 9.42 -41.19
C SER A 88 -12.55 8.16 -40.44
N LEU A 89 -13.16 7.20 -41.14
CA LEU A 89 -13.56 5.91 -40.54
C LEU A 89 -12.37 5.12 -39.98
N VAL A 90 -11.25 5.07 -40.72
CA VAL A 90 -10.04 4.37 -40.27
C VAL A 90 -9.50 5.00 -38.99
N PHE A 91 -9.35 6.33 -38.96
CA PHE A 91 -8.87 7.03 -37.78
C PHE A 91 -9.83 6.91 -36.59
N PHE A 92 -11.14 6.97 -36.84
CA PHE A 92 -12.15 6.77 -35.79
C PHE A 92 -12.06 5.38 -35.17
N ALA A 93 -11.85 4.34 -35.98
CA ALA A 93 -11.63 2.98 -35.49
C ALA A 93 -10.37 2.86 -34.63
N ILE A 94 -9.26 3.51 -35.02
CA ILE A 94 -8.02 3.53 -34.25
C ILE A 94 -8.23 4.25 -32.90
N VAL A 95 -8.88 5.42 -32.91
CA VAL A 95 -9.17 6.19 -31.69
C VAL A 95 -10.10 5.41 -30.76
N ALA A 96 -11.12 4.74 -31.29
CA ALA A 96 -12.01 3.89 -30.51
C ALA A 96 -11.26 2.71 -29.86
N LEU A 97 -10.34 2.07 -30.58
CA LEU A 97 -9.51 1.00 -30.06
C LEU A 97 -8.59 1.49 -28.92
N LEU A 98 -7.91 2.62 -29.12
CA LEU A 98 -7.06 3.22 -28.09
C LEU A 98 -7.87 3.65 -26.86
N GLY A 99 -9.05 4.23 -27.07
CA GLY A 99 -9.98 4.59 -26.00
C GLY A 99 -10.43 3.37 -25.19
N TRP A 100 -10.71 2.26 -25.86
CA TRP A 100 -11.05 0.98 -25.20
C TRP A 100 -9.90 0.47 -24.32
N VAL A 101 -8.66 0.49 -24.82
CA VAL A 101 -7.46 0.09 -24.05
C VAL A 101 -7.26 0.99 -22.84
N ALA A 102 -7.38 2.32 -23.01
CA ALA A 102 -7.26 3.28 -21.93
C ALA A 102 -8.32 3.07 -20.84
N LEU A 103 -9.58 2.84 -21.23
CA LEU A 103 -10.66 2.53 -20.29
C LEU A 103 -10.37 1.26 -19.49
N ARG A 104 -9.88 0.20 -20.15
CA ARG A 104 -9.48 -1.03 -19.45
C ARG A 104 -8.36 -0.81 -18.44
N ALA A 105 -7.36 0.00 -18.80
CA ALA A 105 -6.27 0.33 -17.88
C ALA A 105 -6.76 1.12 -16.66
N ILE A 106 -7.68 2.08 -16.86
CA ILE A 106 -8.29 2.84 -15.76
C ILE A 106 -9.12 1.93 -14.84
N LEU A 107 -9.92 1.03 -15.41
CA LEU A 107 -10.72 0.07 -14.63
C LEU A 107 -9.84 -0.91 -13.84
N ALA A 108 -8.73 -1.37 -14.41
CA ALA A 108 -7.78 -2.22 -13.70
C ALA A 108 -7.11 -1.47 -12.53
N ALA A 109 -6.71 -0.22 -12.74
CA ALA A 109 -6.12 0.62 -11.70
C ALA A 109 -7.12 0.93 -10.57
N SER A 110 -8.39 1.19 -10.91
CA SER A 110 -9.42 1.46 -9.90
C SER A 110 -9.80 0.22 -9.10
N ALA A 111 -9.82 -0.96 -9.73
CA ALA A 111 -10.02 -2.23 -9.04
C ALA A 111 -8.91 -2.50 -8.01
N ALA A 112 -7.64 -2.31 -8.40
CA ALA A 112 -6.51 -2.43 -7.48
C ALA A 112 -6.62 -1.45 -6.28
N MET A 113 -7.04 -0.21 -6.51
CA MET A 113 -7.27 0.75 -5.42
C MET A 113 -8.43 0.36 -4.49
N SER A 114 -9.46 -0.31 -5.01
CA SER A 114 -10.60 -0.78 -4.21
C SER A 114 -10.17 -1.82 -3.19
N GLU A 115 -9.31 -2.75 -3.59
CA GLU A 115 -8.76 -3.80 -2.72
C GLU A 115 -7.92 -3.18 -1.59
N THR A 116 -7.02 -2.24 -1.92
CA THR A 116 -6.21 -1.52 -0.93
C THR A 116 -7.05 -0.73 0.09
N LYS A 117 -8.16 -0.12 -0.33
CA LYS A 117 -9.06 0.61 0.59
C LYS A 117 -9.77 -0.33 1.57
N SER A 118 -10.15 -1.52 1.12
CA SER A 118 -10.81 -2.52 1.96
C SER A 118 -9.85 -3.03 3.05
N GLU A 119 -8.61 -3.38 2.66
CA GLU A 119 -7.58 -3.83 3.61
C GLU A 119 -7.18 -2.72 4.59
N PHE A 120 -7.06 -1.48 4.12
CA PHE A 120 -6.77 -0.34 4.99
C PHE A 120 -7.90 -0.10 6.02
N GLY A 121 -9.17 -0.17 5.58
CA GLY A 121 -10.32 -0.02 6.48
C GLY A 121 -10.41 -1.14 7.51
N GLU A 122 -10.09 -2.37 7.12
CA GLU A 122 -10.04 -3.50 8.04
C GLU A 122 -8.89 -3.34 9.05
N ASN A 123 -7.69 -2.99 8.60
CA ASN A 123 -6.55 -2.70 9.47
C ASN A 123 -6.85 -1.57 10.46
N LEU A 124 -7.56 -0.51 10.02
CA LEU A 124 -8.01 0.58 10.90
C LEU A 124 -9.01 0.09 11.96
N ARG A 125 -9.91 -0.84 11.59
CA ARG A 125 -10.89 -1.44 12.50
C ARG A 125 -10.22 -2.33 13.54
N TRP A 126 -9.22 -3.13 13.14
CA TRP A 126 -8.39 -3.93 14.06
C TRP A 126 -7.58 -3.04 15.01
N LEU A 127 -6.98 -1.97 14.49
CA LEU A 127 -6.25 -0.98 15.29
C LEU A 127 -7.18 -0.36 16.34
N LYS A 128 -8.38 0.09 15.91
CA LYS A 128 -9.40 0.67 16.79
C LYS A 128 -9.91 -0.32 17.83
N ALA A 129 -10.13 -1.59 17.48
CA ALA A 129 -10.55 -2.62 18.43
C ALA A 129 -9.47 -2.91 19.49
N THR A 130 -8.20 -2.95 19.07
CA THR A 130 -7.06 -3.15 19.97
C THR A 130 -6.86 -1.95 20.90
N LEU A 131 -7.11 -0.73 20.41
CA LEU A 131 -7.03 0.52 21.17
C LEU A 131 -8.23 0.80 22.08
N ILE A 132 -9.36 0.10 21.93
CA ILE A 132 -10.54 0.29 22.80
C ILE A 132 -10.68 -0.86 23.80
N SER A 133 -10.15 -2.05 23.50
CA SER A 133 -10.28 -3.23 24.37
C SER A 133 -9.02 -4.13 24.32
N PRO A 134 -7.93 -3.75 25.02
CA PRO A 134 -6.67 -4.49 25.04
C PRO A 134 -6.76 -5.82 25.79
N GLN A 135 -7.81 -6.01 26.60
CA GLN A 135 -8.01 -7.16 27.48
C GLN A 135 -8.75 -8.33 26.80
N THR A 136 -9.33 -8.12 25.61
CA THR A 136 -10.09 -9.16 24.87
C THR A 136 -9.38 -9.68 23.61
N SER A 137 -8.16 -9.22 23.32
CA SER A 137 -7.37 -9.77 22.21
C SER A 137 -6.87 -11.17 22.56
N ALA A 138 -7.40 -12.18 21.87
CA ALA A 138 -6.99 -13.58 21.99
C ALA A 138 -5.47 -13.77 21.85
N ARG A 139 -4.78 -12.90 21.11
CA ARG A 139 -3.33 -12.95 20.93
C ARG A 139 -2.54 -12.55 22.19
N ASN A 140 -3.14 -11.73 23.06
CA ASN A 140 -2.53 -11.31 24.32
C ASN A 140 -2.81 -12.30 25.48
N GLN A 141 -3.81 -13.17 25.32
CA GLN A 141 -4.09 -14.26 26.25
C GLN A 141 -2.99 -15.32 26.18
N PHE A 142 -2.53 -15.70 24.97
CA PHE A 142 -1.45 -16.70 24.81
C PHE A 142 -0.09 -16.30 25.41
N ARG A 143 0.19 -15.00 25.59
CA ARG A 143 1.49 -14.54 26.13
C ARG A 143 1.51 -14.45 27.66
N ARG A 144 0.35 -14.41 28.32
CA ARG A 144 0.27 -14.29 29.78
C ARG A 144 0.39 -15.64 30.51
N GLU A 145 0.18 -16.75 29.81
CA GLU A 145 0.23 -18.08 30.44
C GLU A 145 1.66 -18.64 30.56
N SER A 146 2.66 -18.11 29.83
CA SER A 146 4.01 -18.69 29.81
C SER A 146 4.97 -18.20 30.91
N PHE A 147 4.49 -17.44 31.90
CA PHE A 147 5.36 -16.85 32.95
C PHE A 147 5.08 -17.35 34.37
N TYR A 148 4.21 -18.35 34.55
CA TYR A 148 4.02 -19.02 35.83
C TYR A 148 4.32 -20.52 35.71
N ASP A 149 5.61 -20.90 35.56
CA ASP A 149 6.12 -22.16 36.17
C ASP A 149 7.66 -22.31 36.01
N ARG A 150 8.46 -21.51 36.73
CA ARG A 150 9.91 -21.82 36.81
C ARG A 150 10.63 -21.35 38.07
N THR A 151 9.92 -21.25 39.19
CA THR A 151 10.54 -20.95 40.50
C THR A 151 10.67 -22.18 41.41
N SER A 152 10.43 -23.39 40.88
CA SER A 152 10.54 -24.66 41.61
C SER A 152 11.65 -25.58 41.09
N VAL A 153 12.70 -25.03 40.44
CA VAL A 153 13.92 -25.82 40.20
C VAL A 153 14.75 -25.78 41.49
N SER A 154 14.43 -26.73 42.37
CA SER A 154 15.26 -27.17 43.47
C SER A 154 16.67 -27.48 42.93
N TYR A 155 17.62 -26.61 43.24
CA TYR A 155 19.04 -26.81 42.95
C TYR A 155 19.52 -27.90 43.91
N SER A 156 19.40 -29.16 43.48
CA SER A 156 20.14 -30.25 44.10
C SER A 156 21.59 -30.08 43.66
N ASP A 157 22.34 -29.48 44.57
CA ASP A 157 23.78 -29.29 44.53
C ASP A 157 24.47 -30.66 44.50
N THR A 158 24.55 -31.28 43.32
CA THR A 158 25.43 -32.43 43.10
C THR A 158 26.84 -31.89 42.94
N VAL A 159 27.57 -31.94 44.05
CA VAL A 159 29.02 -31.82 44.15
C VAL A 159 29.64 -32.81 43.15
N ASP A 160 29.99 -32.31 41.97
CA ASP A 160 30.79 -33.04 40.99
C ASP A 160 32.24 -32.90 41.42
N ASN A 161 32.84 -34.00 41.86
CA ASN A 161 34.24 -34.06 42.24
C ASN A 161 35.09 -33.85 40.99
N ASP A 162 35.80 -32.73 40.94
CA ASP A 162 36.94 -32.49 40.07
C ASP A 162 37.90 -33.68 40.12
N ASP A 163 37.94 -34.49 39.06
CA ASP A 163 39.03 -35.42 38.79
C ASP A 163 40.02 -34.79 37.80
N PRO A 164 41.16 -34.23 38.26
CA PRO A 164 42.16 -33.61 37.40
C PRO A 164 42.98 -34.60 36.56
N ALA A 165 42.72 -35.92 36.63
CA ALA A 165 43.56 -36.94 36.01
C ALA A 165 43.20 -37.30 34.54
N SER A 166 42.11 -36.77 33.97
CA SER A 166 41.58 -37.23 32.67
C SER A 166 41.74 -36.22 31.53
N ARG A 167 42.95 -35.64 31.35
CA ARG A 167 43.32 -34.88 30.15
C ARG A 167 44.34 -35.64 29.28
N PRO A 168 43.93 -36.35 28.22
CA PRO A 168 44.87 -36.86 27.23
C PRO A 168 45.32 -35.75 26.26
N LEU A 169 46.65 -35.59 26.22
CA LEU A 169 47.44 -34.80 25.28
C LEU A 169 47.38 -35.37 23.86
N TYR A 170 46.98 -34.56 22.87
CA TYR A 170 47.34 -34.71 21.44
C TYR A 170 47.21 -33.30 20.81
N ARG A 171 48.26 -32.52 20.52
CA ARG A 171 49.53 -32.65 19.76
C ARG A 171 49.35 -32.62 18.23
N ARG A 172 49.60 -31.41 17.70
CA ARG A 172 50.14 -30.97 16.40
C ARG A 172 49.53 -31.52 15.11
#